data_AF-A0A952HQX2-F1
#
_entry.id   AF-A0A952HQX2-F1
#
_cell.length_a   1.000
_cell.length_b   1.000
_cell.length_c   1.000
_cell.angle_alpha   90.00
_cell.angle_beta   90.00
_cell.angle_gamma   90.00
#
_symmetry.space_group_name_H-M   'P 1'
#
loop_
_entity.id
_entity.type
_entity.pdbx_description
1 polymer ?
#
loop_
_entity_poly.entity_id
_entity_poly.type
_entity_poly.pdbx_seq_one_letter_code
_entity_poly.pdbx_strand_id
1 'polypeptide(L)'
;LVGYVRLNPSEATEHMVRNAVLELLWQKDREQEEELVNTLLELKGKGLAVEGLSKVLEQLYMGNVKTLLVAENFESSGYFCPNSHIPVLNPECPLLGEESYPVEDIVDETIELALDERAVVEIIVREDLQKKFDGVGALLRWKI
;
A
#
# COMPACT_ATOMS: atom_id res chain seq x y z
N LEU A 1 -2.21 13.40 -17.69
CA LEU A 1 -0.95 13.74 -18.40
C LEU A 1 0.19 13.52 -17.42
N VAL A 2 1.15 12.64 -17.71
CA VAL A 2 2.18 12.18 -16.75
C VAL A 2 3.50 12.97 -16.88
N GLY A 3 3.76 13.58 -18.04
CA GLY A 3 4.92 14.45 -18.26
C GLY A 3 5.17 14.70 -19.75
N TYR A 4 6.37 15.19 -20.06
CA TYR A 4 6.82 15.47 -21.43
C TYR A 4 8.23 14.92 -21.65
N VAL A 5 8.45 14.28 -22.80
CA VAL A 5 9.77 13.86 -23.25
C VAL A 5 10.17 14.73 -24.45
N ARG A 6 11.38 15.29 -24.44
CA ARG A 6 11.92 16.08 -25.55
C ARG A 6 12.85 15.21 -26.39
N LEU A 7 12.48 14.98 -27.64
CA LEU A 7 13.26 14.19 -28.60
C LEU A 7 13.37 14.94 -29.92
N ASN A 8 14.48 14.75 -30.63
CA ASN A 8 14.65 15.25 -31.99
C ASN A 8 13.98 14.29 -33.00
N PRO A 9 12.94 14.71 -33.74
CA PRO A 9 12.20 13.80 -34.62
C PRO A 9 13.03 13.16 -35.74
N SER A 10 14.12 13.82 -36.18
CA SER A 10 14.99 13.28 -37.24
C SER A 10 15.95 12.19 -36.77
N GLU A 11 16.16 12.09 -35.45
CA GLU A 11 17.10 11.14 -34.82
C GLU A 11 16.38 10.13 -33.92
N ALA A 12 15.10 10.36 -33.61
CA ALA A 12 14.31 9.51 -32.71
C ALA A 12 14.04 8.13 -33.33
N THR A 13 14.63 7.10 -32.74
CA THR A 13 14.28 5.70 -33.00
C THR A 13 13.21 5.23 -32.02
N GLU A 14 12.48 4.16 -32.37
CA GLU A 14 11.50 3.52 -31.47
C GLU A 14 12.12 3.19 -30.09
N HIS A 15 13.34 2.65 -30.09
CA HIS A 15 14.07 2.32 -28.88
C HIS A 15 14.39 3.56 -28.02
N MET A 16 14.78 4.68 -28.64
CA MET A 16 15.03 5.94 -27.92
C MET A 16 13.75 6.49 -27.30
N VAL A 17 12.64 6.47 -28.05
CA VAL A 17 11.34 6.93 -27.56
C VAL A 17 10.91 6.08 -26.37
N ARG A 18 10.98 4.74 -26.51
CA ARG A 18 10.63 3.80 -25.44
C ARG A 18 11.45 4.05 -24.18
N ASN A 19 12.77 4.15 -24.29
CA ASN A 19 13.62 4.34 -23.11
C ASN A 19 13.37 5.68 -22.43
N ALA A 20 13.23 6.75 -23.20
CA ALA A 20 12.98 8.07 -22.63
C ALA A 20 11.60 8.16 -21.95
N VAL A 21 10.59 7.43 -22.45
CA VAL A 21 9.29 7.31 -21.77
C VAL A 21 9.41 6.47 -20.50
N LEU A 22 10.12 5.34 -20.53
CA LEU A 22 10.33 4.51 -19.33
C LEU A 22 11.05 5.27 -18.23
N GLU A 23 12.10 6.04 -18.55
CA GLU A 23 12.81 6.88 -17.60
C GLU A 23 11.88 7.93 -16.96
N LEU A 24 11.00 8.56 -17.75
CA LEU A 24 10.01 9.50 -17.25
C LEU A 24 9.01 8.83 -16.30
N LEU A 25 8.51 7.63 -16.65
CA LEU A 25 7.58 6.88 -15.81
C LEU A 25 8.23 6.53 -14.47
N TRP A 26 9.43 5.95 -14.49
CA TRP A 26 10.16 5.63 -13.26
C TRP A 26 10.47 6.86 -12.41
N GLN A 27 10.77 8.01 -13.03
CA GLN A 27 10.93 9.24 -12.28
C GLN A 27 9.64 9.63 -11.57
N LYS A 28 8.49 9.51 -12.26
CA LYS A 28 7.19 9.86 -11.71
C LYS A 28 6.76 8.91 -10.59
N ASP A 29 7.01 7.62 -10.75
CA ASP A 29 6.74 6.62 -9.70
C ASP A 29 7.55 6.95 -8.43
N ARG A 30 8.85 7.27 -8.57
CA ARG A 30 9.70 7.66 -7.44
C ARG A 30 9.25 8.93 -6.73
N GLU A 31 8.76 9.92 -7.48
CA GLU A 31 8.19 11.17 -6.94
C GLU A 31 6.89 10.87 -6.17
N GLN A 32 6.02 10.02 -6.72
CA GLN A 32 4.76 9.62 -6.10
C GLN A 32 4.96 8.83 -4.81
N GLU A 33 5.85 7.82 -4.80
CA GLU A 33 6.17 7.05 -3.60
C GLU A 33 6.65 7.98 -2.46
N GLU A 34 7.52 8.94 -2.80
CA GLU A 34 8.06 9.89 -1.82
C GLU A 34 6.98 10.84 -1.27
N GLU A 35 6.09 11.33 -2.13
CA GLU A 35 4.95 12.15 -1.72
C GLU A 35 4.01 11.36 -0.78
N LEU A 36 3.68 10.12 -1.12
CA LEU A 36 2.79 9.27 -0.33
C LEU A 36 3.38 8.98 1.05
N VAL A 37 4.66 8.57 1.12
CA VAL A 37 5.32 8.27 2.39
C VAL A 37 5.48 9.53 3.25
N ASN A 38 5.85 10.67 2.66
CA ASN A 38 5.92 11.94 3.40
C ASN A 38 4.54 12.34 3.93
N THR A 39 3.49 12.16 3.14
CA THR A 39 2.10 12.43 3.55
C THR A 39 1.68 11.52 4.69
N LEU A 40 2.01 10.23 4.65
CA LEU A 40 1.77 9.27 5.74
C LEU A 40 2.36 9.78 7.06
N LEU A 41 3.64 10.17 7.04
CA LEU A 41 4.35 10.66 8.22
C LEU A 41 3.76 11.97 8.76
N GLU A 42 3.37 12.89 7.88
CA GLU A 42 2.77 14.17 8.27
C GLU A 42 1.37 13.97 8.89
N LEU A 43 0.52 13.15 8.26
CA LEU A 43 -0.86 12.95 8.67
C LEU A 43 -1.01 12.06 9.90
N LYS A 44 0.00 11.24 10.20
CA LYS A 44 0.02 10.37 11.39
C LYS A 44 -0.14 11.19 12.68
N GLY A 45 0.59 12.30 12.82
CA GLY A 45 0.46 13.20 13.97
C GLY A 45 -0.88 13.93 14.06
N LYS A 46 -1.66 13.95 12.96
CA LYS A 46 -2.97 14.61 12.87
C LYS A 46 -4.14 13.64 13.06
N GLY A 47 -3.86 12.34 13.24
CA GLY A 47 -4.88 11.28 13.34
C GLY A 47 -5.51 10.92 12.00
N LEU A 48 -4.87 11.24 10.88
CA LEU A 48 -5.35 10.96 9.52
C LEU A 48 -4.52 9.90 8.79
N ALA A 49 -3.57 9.29 9.50
CA ALA A 49 -2.80 8.16 9.00
C ALA A 49 -2.39 7.25 10.17
N VAL A 50 -2.18 5.97 9.86
CA VAL A 50 -1.65 4.96 10.79
C VAL A 50 -0.53 4.18 10.14
N GLU A 51 0.35 3.60 10.95
CA GLU A 51 1.41 2.69 10.51
C GLU A 51 1.39 1.43 11.37
N GLY A 52 1.93 0.35 10.82
CA GLY A 52 1.97 -0.97 11.42
C GLY A 52 0.70 -1.77 11.09
N LEU A 53 0.91 -3.03 10.76
CA LEU A 53 -0.14 -3.94 10.27
C LEU A 53 -1.36 -4.02 11.21
N SER A 54 -1.15 -4.10 12.53
CA SER A 54 -2.26 -4.17 13.50
C SER A 54 -3.19 -2.97 13.42
N LYS A 55 -2.65 -1.74 13.39
CA LYS A 55 -3.47 -0.52 13.33
C LYS A 55 -4.14 -0.36 11.97
N VAL A 56 -3.45 -0.78 10.90
CA VAL A 56 -3.99 -0.75 9.54
C VAL A 56 -5.20 -1.67 9.44
N LEU A 57 -5.10 -2.90 9.96
CA LEU A 57 -6.20 -3.87 9.99
C LEU A 57 -7.41 -3.32 10.75
N GLU A 58 -7.22 -2.73 11.92
CA GLU A 58 -8.30 -2.07 12.68
C GLU A 58 -9.04 -1.01 11.84
N GLN A 59 -8.31 -0.20 11.09
CA GLN A 59 -8.89 0.83 10.24
C GLN A 59 -9.53 0.27 8.95
N LEU A 60 -9.02 -0.85 8.43
CA LEU A 60 -9.60 -1.56 7.30
C LEU A 60 -10.96 -2.15 7.66
N TYR A 61 -11.09 -2.79 8.83
CA TYR A 61 -12.38 -3.33 9.28
C TYR A 61 -13.48 -2.26 9.43
N MET A 62 -13.07 -1.00 9.65
CA MET A 62 -13.98 0.14 9.75
C MET A 62 -14.24 0.83 8.39
N GLY A 63 -13.63 0.37 7.30
CA GLY A 63 -13.68 1.02 5.98
C GLY A 63 -13.03 2.41 5.96
N ASN A 64 -12.17 2.72 6.94
CA ASN A 64 -11.56 4.05 7.08
C ASN A 64 -10.31 4.21 6.20
N VAL A 65 -9.79 3.15 5.59
CA VAL A 65 -8.60 3.26 4.74
C VAL A 65 -8.97 3.86 3.39
N LYS A 66 -8.27 4.94 3.01
CA LYS A 66 -8.34 5.56 1.69
C LYS A 66 -7.24 5.02 0.77
N THR A 67 -6.02 4.97 1.29
CA THR A 67 -4.84 4.49 0.57
C THR A 67 -4.02 3.63 1.49
N LEU A 68 -3.81 2.37 1.13
CA LEU A 68 -2.91 1.42 1.77
C LEU A 68 -1.53 1.55 1.13
N LEU A 69 -0.49 1.69 1.95
CA LEU A 69 0.91 1.69 1.56
C LEU A 69 1.55 0.40 2.08
N VAL A 70 2.17 -0.38 1.21
CA VAL A 70 2.84 -1.63 1.58
C VAL A 70 4.28 -1.58 1.11
N ALA A 71 5.25 -1.84 1.99
CA ALA A 71 6.64 -2.01 1.59
C ALA A 71 6.78 -3.32 0.80
N GLU A 72 7.44 -3.26 -0.37
CA GLU A 72 7.50 -4.38 -1.33
C GLU A 72 7.94 -5.72 -0.72
N ASN A 73 8.87 -5.71 0.23
CA ASN A 73 9.43 -6.93 0.84
C ASN A 73 8.93 -7.16 2.28
N PHE A 74 7.80 -6.55 2.65
CA PHE A 74 7.23 -6.73 3.98
C PHE A 74 6.21 -7.85 3.98
N GLU A 75 6.55 -8.94 4.67
CA GLU A 75 5.69 -10.09 4.92
C GLU A 75 5.45 -10.21 6.43
N SER A 76 4.28 -10.72 6.80
CA SER A 76 3.98 -10.98 8.21
C SER A 76 3.05 -12.15 8.34
N SER A 77 3.30 -13.02 9.32
CA SER A 77 2.38 -14.13 9.59
C SER A 77 1.15 -13.67 10.34
N GLY A 78 0.04 -14.36 10.10
CA GLY A 78 -1.24 -14.07 10.74
C GLY A 78 -2.20 -15.23 10.62
N TYR A 79 -3.48 -14.94 10.74
CA TYR A 79 -4.55 -15.91 10.57
C TYR A 79 -5.63 -15.32 9.67
N PHE A 80 -6.26 -16.16 8.86
CA PHE A 80 -7.36 -15.76 8.01
C PHE A 80 -8.65 -16.43 8.47
N CYS A 81 -9.72 -15.64 8.52
CA CYS A 81 -11.06 -16.07 8.87
C CYS A 81 -11.88 -16.27 7.57
N PRO A 82 -12.15 -17.52 7.14
CA PRO A 82 -12.70 -17.81 5.81
C PRO A 82 -14.17 -17.43 5.60
N ASN A 83 -15.00 -17.46 6.63
CA ASN A 83 -16.42 -17.12 6.55
C ASN A 83 -16.65 -15.61 6.60
N SER A 84 -15.85 -14.88 7.39
CA SER A 84 -15.88 -13.42 7.44
C SER A 84 -15.02 -12.76 6.36
N HIS A 85 -14.14 -13.52 5.70
CA HIS A 85 -13.13 -13.03 4.75
C HIS A 85 -12.30 -11.88 5.32
N ILE A 86 -11.81 -12.04 6.56
CA ILE A 86 -10.92 -11.05 7.15
C ILE A 86 -9.57 -11.65 7.58
N PRO A 87 -8.46 -10.98 7.26
CA PRO A 87 -7.17 -11.23 7.90
C PRO A 87 -7.19 -10.73 9.34
N VAL A 88 -6.58 -11.46 10.27
CA VAL A 88 -6.44 -11.12 11.69
C VAL A 88 -5.05 -11.51 12.20
N LEU A 89 -4.54 -10.82 13.22
CA LEU A 89 -3.21 -11.13 13.80
C LEU A 89 -3.26 -12.17 14.93
N ASN A 90 -4.46 -12.43 15.45
CA ASN A 90 -4.73 -13.44 16.47
C ASN A 90 -5.76 -14.43 15.92
N PRO A 91 -5.81 -15.68 16.41
CA PRO A 91 -6.73 -16.71 15.90
C PRO A 91 -8.20 -16.48 16.29
N GLU A 92 -8.58 -15.27 16.71
CA GLU A 92 -9.93 -14.92 17.12
C GLU A 92 -10.68 -14.30 15.94
N CYS A 93 -11.67 -15.02 15.42
CA CYS A 93 -12.55 -14.52 14.37
C CYS A 93 -13.75 -13.74 14.93
N PRO A 94 -14.28 -12.77 14.17
CA PRO A 94 -15.41 -11.95 14.60
C PRO A 94 -16.74 -12.72 14.60
N LEU A 95 -16.86 -13.76 13.77
CA LEU A 95 -18.02 -14.64 13.76
C LEU A 95 -17.86 -15.73 14.82
N LEU A 96 -18.87 -15.85 15.67
CA LEU A 96 -18.90 -16.88 16.71
C LEU A 96 -18.93 -18.27 16.08
N GLY A 97 -17.95 -19.12 16.43
CA GLY A 97 -17.83 -20.49 15.92
C GLY A 97 -17.08 -20.60 14.60
N GLU A 98 -16.54 -19.50 14.07
CA GLU A 98 -15.59 -19.52 12.96
C GLU A 98 -14.19 -19.90 13.44
N GLU A 99 -13.55 -20.85 12.76
CA GLU A 99 -12.16 -21.23 13.00
C GLU A 99 -11.24 -20.53 11.99
N SER A 100 -10.29 -19.75 12.49
CA SER A 100 -9.23 -19.18 11.66
C SER A 100 -8.19 -20.24 11.30
N TYR A 101 -7.50 -20.08 10.17
CA TYR A 101 -6.30 -20.86 9.86
C TYR A 101 -5.07 -19.96 9.72
N PRO A 102 -3.87 -20.42 10.08
CA PRO A 102 -2.65 -19.63 9.98
C PRO A 102 -2.26 -19.41 8.51
N VAL A 103 -1.72 -18.23 8.22
CA VAL A 103 -1.18 -17.83 6.91
C VAL A 103 0.23 -17.27 7.11
N GLU A 104 1.16 -17.65 6.22
CA GLU A 104 2.56 -17.21 6.30
C GLU A 104 2.71 -15.73 5.96
N ASP A 105 1.96 -15.25 4.96
CA ASP A 105 1.87 -13.85 4.62
C ASP A 105 0.41 -13.35 4.66
N ILE A 106 0.07 -12.66 5.73
CA ILE A 106 -1.22 -12.03 5.93
C ILE A 106 -1.30 -10.65 5.25
N VAL A 107 -0.18 -10.13 4.74
CA VAL A 107 -0.14 -8.86 4.02
C VAL A 107 -0.88 -8.98 2.69
N ASP A 108 -0.73 -10.10 1.98
CA ASP A 108 -1.53 -10.43 0.80
C ASP A 108 -3.04 -10.37 1.09
N GLU A 109 -3.50 -11.02 2.15
CA GLU A 109 -4.91 -10.99 2.56
C GLU A 109 -5.36 -9.56 2.99
N THR A 110 -4.43 -8.77 3.52
CA THR A 110 -4.68 -7.36 3.87
C THR A 110 -4.85 -6.49 2.62
N ILE A 111 -4.09 -6.76 1.56
CA ILE A 111 -4.22 -6.11 0.25
C ILE A 111 -5.57 -6.43 -0.37
N GLU A 112 -5.97 -7.71 -0.37
CA GLU A 112 -7.27 -8.14 -0.89
C GLU A 112 -8.42 -7.44 -0.15
N LEU A 113 -8.38 -7.42 1.20
CA LEU A 113 -9.38 -6.69 1.99
C LEU A 113 -9.43 -5.19 1.65
N ALA A 114 -8.27 -4.55 1.45
CA ALA A 114 -8.20 -3.15 1.08
C ALA A 114 -8.83 -2.87 -0.30
N LEU A 115 -8.65 -3.77 -1.26
CA LEU A 115 -9.28 -3.67 -2.58
C LEU A 115 -10.80 -3.83 -2.49
N ASP A 116 -11.27 -4.78 -1.68
CA ASP A 116 -12.71 -4.99 -1.42
C ASP A 116 -13.37 -3.75 -0.80
N GLU A 117 -12.67 -3.08 0.12
CA GLU A 117 -13.07 -1.80 0.73
C GLU A 117 -12.85 -0.58 -0.19
N ARG A 118 -12.46 -0.82 -1.46
CA ARG A 118 -12.22 0.22 -2.48
C ARG A 118 -11.18 1.24 -2.03
N ALA A 119 -10.18 0.79 -1.28
CA ALA A 119 -8.98 1.58 -1.03
C ALA A 119 -8.04 1.50 -2.24
N VAL A 120 -7.22 2.54 -2.40
CA VAL A 120 -6.09 2.49 -3.34
C VAL A 120 -4.95 1.75 -2.66
N VAL A 121 -4.29 0.84 -3.36
CA VAL A 121 -3.11 0.12 -2.85
C VAL A 121 -1.88 0.62 -3.59
N GLU A 122 -0.86 1.02 -2.83
CA GLU A 122 0.40 1.56 -3.34
C GLU A 122 1.56 0.74 -2.74
N ILE A 123 2.33 0.10 -3.62
CA ILE A 123 3.52 -0.66 -3.24
C ILE A 123 4.72 0.28 -3.26
N ILE A 124 5.45 0.36 -2.15
CA ILE A 124 6.63 1.21 -2.01
C ILE A 124 7.87 0.35 -2.30
N VAL A 125 8.45 0.54 -3.49
CA VAL A 125 9.60 -0.23 -3.98
C VAL A 125 10.92 0.35 -3.47
N ARG A 126 11.00 1.67 -3.29
CA ARG A 126 12.23 2.32 -2.79
C ARG A 126 12.58 1.92 -1.36
N GLU A 127 13.68 1.20 -1.18
CA GLU A 127 14.18 0.78 0.14
C GLU A 127 14.40 1.93 1.13
N ASP A 128 14.81 3.12 0.66
CA ASP A 128 15.02 4.28 1.52
C ASP A 128 13.71 4.83 2.12
N LEU A 129 12.59 4.63 1.41
CA LEU A 129 11.26 5.00 1.84
C LEU A 129 10.62 3.92 2.71
N GLN A 130 10.83 2.63 2.38
CA GLN A 130 10.35 1.50 3.18
C GLN A 130 10.80 1.60 4.65
N LYS A 131 12.03 2.05 4.89
CA LYS A 131 12.61 2.22 6.25
C LYS A 131 11.99 3.37 7.06
N LYS A 132 11.15 4.21 6.45
CA LYS A 132 10.54 5.36 7.13
C LYS A 132 9.26 5.02 7.88
N PHE A 133 8.65 3.86 7.61
CA PHE A 133 7.42 3.41 8.25
C PHE A 133 7.50 1.90 8.56
N ASP A 134 6.56 1.41 9.37
CA ASP A 134 6.59 0.04 9.90
C ASP A 134 5.94 -0.97 8.94
N GLY A 135 6.55 -1.16 7.77
CA GLY A 135 6.17 -2.17 6.77
C GLY A 135 4.87 -1.90 6.01
N VAL A 136 3.79 -1.61 6.73
CA VAL A 136 2.47 -1.24 6.20
C VAL A 136 2.03 0.09 6.82
N GLY A 137 1.42 0.95 6.00
CA GLY A 137 0.82 2.19 6.43
C GLY A 137 -0.51 2.45 5.74
N ALA A 138 -1.34 3.31 6.31
CA ALA A 138 -2.61 3.70 5.69
C ALA A 138 -2.87 5.18 5.87
N LEU A 139 -3.28 5.83 4.77
CA LEU A 139 -3.93 7.14 4.78
C LEU A 139 -5.43 6.94 4.97
N LEU A 140 -6.02 7.69 5.90
CA LEU A 140 -7.40 7.50 6.32
C LEU A 140 -8.37 8.44 5.60
N ARG A 141 -9.63 8.03 5.51
CA ARG A 141 -10.75 8.82 4.97
C ARG A 141 -11.22 9.86 5.97
N TRP A 142 -11.24 9.50 7.26
CA TRP A 142 -11.57 10.39 8.37
C TRP A 142 -10.62 10.20 9.55
N LYS A 143 -10.66 11.17 10.46
CA LYS A 143 -9.75 11.26 11.60
C LYS A 143 -10.15 10.28 12.72
N ILE A 144 -9.15 9.66 13.35
CA ILE A 144 -9.27 8.87 14.59
C ILE A 144 -9.11 9.71 15.86
#